data_AF-A0A2S9CIQ9-F1
#
_entry.id   AF-A0A2S9CIQ9-F1
#
_cell.length_a   1.000
_cell.length_b   1.000
_cell.length_c   1.000
_cell.angle_alpha   90.00
_cell.angle_beta   90.00
_cell.angle_gamma   90.00
#
_symmetry.space_group_name_H-M   'P 1'
#
loop_
_entity.id
_entity.type
_entity.pdbx_description
1 polymer ?
#
loop_
_entity_poly.entity_id
_entity_poly.type
_entity_poly.pdbx_seq_one_letter_code
_entity_poly.pdbx_strand_id
1 'polypeptide(L)'
;MVINITTKIYKKKRFWAGILLAQFLLFYGFSKSKVMISFFENFFEFQKRAHQLLFSWAPFSVGDLIYIILAAFLLYYLITLFKKQRRNNSMIKILIIMNVFYFIYQVFWGMLYFQTPIIQKLSSQEEPNVNKAKKLALIYLEKCRQTRQSVHEDNKGIFIITDLTSIQKEILNQQTKLPSYISDKRAPQILDIKPSLFKNVMNFTGILGYYNPFTAEAQYNSELPHTFIPFTTAHESSHQLGFAREQEANFVGYLIGIHSGNPELKYSTELFTLKSLLRFIAEEDPEFVKNVLHHYSPAMKRDRAYEKSFIFRHQGWLDDFFGFTNNLFLKSNQQEGSVTYSYFIDLLLNYEKI
;
A
#
# COMPACT_ATOMS: atom_id res chain seq x y z
N MET A 1 -30.92 22.62 -49.42
CA MET A 1 -29.58 22.61 -48.77
C MET A 1 -29.71 21.84 -47.46
N VAL A 2 -29.39 20.55 -47.47
CA VAL A 2 -29.45 19.72 -46.24
C VAL A 2 -28.21 20.07 -45.43
N ILE A 3 -28.37 20.88 -44.39
CA ILE A 3 -27.28 21.19 -43.46
C ILE A 3 -27.03 19.90 -42.67
N ASN A 4 -26.01 19.17 -43.08
CA ASN A 4 -25.60 17.94 -42.43
C ASN A 4 -24.86 18.28 -41.14
N ILE A 5 -25.60 18.69 -40.10
CA ILE A 5 -25.06 18.94 -38.75
C ILE A 5 -24.85 17.58 -38.07
N THR A 6 -23.95 16.77 -38.60
CA THR A 6 -23.35 15.69 -37.80
C THR A 6 -22.29 16.32 -36.90
N THR A 7 -22.72 17.16 -35.95
CA THR A 7 -21.85 17.52 -34.82
C THR A 7 -21.58 16.23 -34.06
N LYS A 8 -20.44 15.60 -34.36
CA LYS A 8 -20.05 14.33 -33.76
C LYS A 8 -20.07 14.48 -32.24
N ILE A 9 -20.96 13.73 -31.57
CA ILE A 9 -21.31 13.92 -30.15
C ILE A 9 -20.08 13.82 -29.25
N TYR A 10 -19.10 12.99 -29.61
CA TYR A 10 -17.83 12.85 -28.90
C TYR A 10 -16.96 14.12 -28.86
N LYS A 11 -17.28 15.14 -29.67
CA LYS A 11 -16.62 16.45 -29.63
C LYS A 11 -17.23 17.39 -28.58
N LYS A 12 -18.25 16.95 -27.82
CA LYS A 12 -18.90 17.75 -26.77
C LYS A 12 -18.39 17.35 -25.38
N LYS A 13 -18.05 18.32 -24.53
CA LYS A 13 -17.61 18.08 -23.14
C LYS A 13 -18.64 17.29 -22.32
N ARG A 14 -19.93 17.62 -22.51
CA ARG A 14 -21.06 16.99 -21.81
C ARG A 14 -21.14 15.48 -22.07
N PHE A 15 -20.71 15.02 -23.24
CA PHE A 15 -20.66 13.60 -23.55
C PHE A 15 -19.66 12.87 -22.65
N TRP A 16 -18.42 13.36 -22.59
CA TRP A 16 -17.37 12.74 -21.75
C TRP A 16 -17.64 12.88 -20.24
N ALA A 17 -18.23 14.00 -19.81
CA ALA A 17 -18.69 14.13 -18.43
C ALA A 17 -19.82 13.14 -18.10
N GLY A 18 -20.76 12.94 -19.05
CA GLY A 18 -21.83 11.95 -18.92
C GLY A 18 -21.31 10.52 -18.86
N ILE A 19 -20.30 10.16 -19.67
CA ILE A 19 -19.65 8.84 -19.58
C ILE A 19 -19.01 8.67 -18.20
N LEU A 20 -18.29 9.68 -17.69
CA LEU A 20 -17.63 9.57 -16.40
C LEU A 20 -18.65 9.33 -15.27
N LEU A 21 -19.77 10.07 -15.29
CA LEU A 21 -20.87 9.84 -14.36
C LEU A 21 -21.47 8.43 -14.51
N ALA A 22 -21.69 7.97 -15.74
CA ALA A 22 -22.19 6.62 -16.00
C ALA A 22 -21.22 5.55 -15.45
N GLN A 23 -19.91 5.75 -15.57
CA GLN A 23 -18.91 4.84 -15.00
C GLN A 23 -18.96 4.85 -13.46
N PHE A 24 -19.09 6.01 -12.81
CA PHE A 24 -19.26 6.07 -11.35
C PHE A 24 -20.48 5.26 -10.90
N LEU A 25 -21.63 5.45 -11.55
CA LEU A 25 -22.86 4.72 -11.23
C LEU A 25 -22.73 3.22 -11.50
N LEU A 26 -22.05 2.84 -12.60
CA LEU A 26 -21.83 1.44 -12.96
C LEU A 26 -20.99 0.71 -11.91
N PHE A 27 -19.81 1.24 -11.57
CA PHE A 27 -18.93 0.61 -10.58
C PHE A 27 -19.50 0.68 -9.17
N TYR A 28 -20.25 1.73 -8.84
CA TYR A 28 -21.04 1.74 -7.61
C TYR A 28 -22.07 0.61 -7.58
N GLY A 29 -22.81 0.39 -8.67
CA GLY A 29 -23.72 -0.75 -8.79
C GLY A 29 -23.00 -2.10 -8.65
N PHE A 30 -21.85 -2.26 -9.31
CA PHE A 30 -21.03 -3.47 -9.19
C PHE A 30 -20.53 -3.70 -7.76
N SER A 31 -20.19 -2.65 -7.02
CA SER A 31 -19.74 -2.73 -5.62
C SER A 31 -20.80 -3.29 -4.67
N LYS A 32 -22.08 -3.31 -5.07
CA LYS A 32 -23.18 -3.88 -4.29
C LYS A 32 -23.54 -5.30 -4.69
N SER A 33 -22.90 -5.86 -5.73
CA SER A 33 -23.19 -7.19 -6.25
C SER A 33 -22.06 -8.17 -5.93
N LYS A 34 -22.36 -9.20 -5.13
CA LYS A 34 -21.40 -10.28 -4.80
C LYS A 34 -20.85 -10.98 -6.04
N VAL A 35 -21.70 -11.16 -7.06
CA VAL A 35 -21.30 -11.79 -8.33
C VAL A 35 -20.26 -10.94 -9.05
N MET A 36 -20.46 -9.62 -9.10
CA MET A 36 -19.50 -8.72 -9.75
C MET A 36 -18.19 -8.61 -8.97
N ILE A 37 -18.26 -8.55 -7.64
CA ILE A 37 -17.07 -8.56 -6.78
C ILE A 37 -16.25 -9.82 -7.04
N SER A 38 -16.88 -11.00 -7.00
CA SER A 38 -16.21 -12.28 -7.30
C SER A 38 -15.67 -12.35 -8.74
N PHE A 39 -16.37 -11.75 -9.72
CA PHE A 39 -15.85 -11.64 -11.09
C PHE A 39 -14.54 -10.85 -11.14
N PHE A 40 -14.48 -9.68 -10.48
CA PHE A 40 -13.27 -8.84 -10.46
C PHE A 40 -12.13 -9.49 -9.65
N GLU A 41 -12.43 -10.21 -8.56
CA GLU A 41 -11.45 -11.01 -7.84
C GLU A 41 -10.79 -12.06 -8.76
N ASN A 42 -11.61 -12.84 -9.47
CA ASN A 42 -11.11 -13.87 -10.39
C ASN A 42 -10.37 -13.28 -11.60
N PHE A 43 -10.85 -12.16 -12.12
CA PHE A 43 -10.18 -11.43 -13.19
C PHE A 43 -8.79 -10.94 -12.74
N PHE A 44 -8.68 -10.40 -11.52
CA PHE A 44 -7.42 -9.93 -10.96
C PHE A 44 -6.37 -11.03 -10.86
N GLU A 45 -6.76 -12.27 -10.51
CA GLU A 45 -5.84 -13.41 -10.47
C GLU A 45 -5.13 -13.67 -11.81
N PHE A 46 -5.82 -13.47 -12.93
CA PHE A 46 -5.22 -13.55 -14.25
C PHE A 46 -4.43 -12.27 -14.61
N GLN A 47 -5.04 -11.11 -14.38
CA GLN A 47 -4.49 -9.81 -14.74
C GLN A 47 -3.16 -9.52 -14.03
N LYS A 48 -3.05 -9.80 -12.72
CA LYS A 48 -1.82 -9.57 -11.94
C LYS A 48 -0.63 -10.34 -12.51
N ARG A 49 -0.83 -11.61 -12.87
CA ARG A 49 0.23 -12.45 -13.48
C ARG A 49 0.63 -11.91 -14.85
N ALA A 50 -0.34 -11.54 -15.68
CA ALA A 50 -0.07 -10.99 -17.01
C ALA A 50 0.74 -9.68 -16.91
N HIS A 51 0.35 -8.78 -16.01
CA HIS A 51 1.06 -7.51 -15.80
C HIS A 51 2.47 -7.73 -15.27
N GLN A 52 2.65 -8.54 -14.23
CA GLN A 52 3.98 -8.83 -13.68
C GLN A 52 4.91 -9.45 -14.74
N LEU A 53 4.40 -10.33 -15.62
CA LEU A 53 5.19 -10.84 -16.75
C LEU A 53 5.60 -9.74 -17.74
N LEU A 54 4.72 -8.78 -18.01
CA LEU A 54 4.96 -7.68 -18.95
C LEU A 54 5.96 -6.64 -18.41
N PHE A 55 6.00 -6.42 -17.09
CA PHE A 55 6.74 -5.32 -16.50
C PHE A 55 7.96 -5.73 -15.66
N SER A 56 8.03 -6.96 -15.13
CA SER A 56 9.15 -7.40 -14.25
C SER A 56 10.54 -7.35 -14.89
N TRP A 57 10.65 -7.47 -16.22
CA TRP A 57 11.95 -7.42 -16.91
C TRP A 57 12.63 -6.04 -16.83
N ALA A 58 11.86 -4.97 -16.62
CA ALA A 58 12.40 -3.62 -16.55
C ALA A 58 13.03 -3.36 -15.17
N PRO A 59 14.28 -2.88 -15.08
CA PRO A 59 14.98 -2.68 -13.80
C PRO A 59 14.50 -1.45 -13.02
N PHE A 60 13.57 -0.67 -13.57
CA PHE A 60 12.97 0.51 -12.97
C PHE A 60 11.44 0.41 -13.01
N SER A 61 10.76 1.23 -12.19
CA SER A 61 9.30 1.28 -12.16
C SER A 61 8.72 1.87 -13.46
N VAL A 62 8.08 1.02 -14.26
CA VAL A 62 7.39 1.44 -15.49
C VAL A 62 6.13 2.23 -15.15
N GLY A 63 5.46 1.87 -14.06
CA GLY A 63 4.31 2.56 -13.51
C GLY A 63 4.61 4.01 -13.13
N ASP A 64 5.77 4.26 -12.52
CA ASP A 64 6.22 5.64 -12.24
C ASP A 64 6.44 6.44 -13.53
N LEU A 65 7.04 5.82 -14.55
CA LEU A 65 7.22 6.46 -15.85
C LEU A 65 5.87 6.80 -16.50
N ILE A 66 4.88 5.91 -16.40
CA ILE A 66 3.51 6.17 -16.85
C ILE A 66 2.91 7.36 -16.10
N TYR A 67 3.12 7.47 -14.79
CA TYR A 67 2.66 8.62 -13.99
C TYR A 67 3.36 9.92 -14.36
N ILE A 68 4.66 9.91 -14.63
CA ILE A 68 5.40 11.10 -15.13
C ILE A 68 4.82 11.56 -16.47
N ILE A 69 4.62 10.63 -17.42
CA ILE A 69 4.06 10.93 -18.74
C ILE A 69 2.63 11.49 -18.60
N LEU A 70 1.81 10.86 -17.75
CA LEU A 70 0.45 11.32 -17.47
C LEU A 70 0.46 12.74 -16.89
N ALA A 71 1.31 13.00 -15.89
CA ALA A 71 1.44 14.31 -15.27
C ALA A 71 1.85 15.38 -16.29
N ALA A 72 2.78 15.07 -17.20
CA ALA A 72 3.19 15.98 -18.27
C ALA A 72 2.04 16.30 -19.23
N PHE A 73 1.26 15.29 -19.66
CA PHE A 73 0.08 15.51 -20.50
C PHE A 73 -1.00 16.33 -19.79
N LEU A 74 -1.31 16.00 -18.53
CA LEU A 74 -2.27 16.75 -17.73
C LEU A 74 -1.82 18.20 -17.56
N LEU A 75 -0.57 18.44 -17.20
CA LEU A 75 -0.01 19.79 -17.05
C LEU A 75 -0.09 20.59 -18.35
N TYR A 76 0.28 20.00 -19.49
CA TYR A 76 0.15 20.64 -20.80
C TYR A 76 -1.30 21.04 -21.11
N TYR A 77 -2.27 20.13 -20.85
CA TYR A 77 -3.67 20.44 -21.11
C TYR A 77 -4.23 21.46 -20.11
N LEU A 78 -3.82 21.42 -18.85
CA LEU A 78 -4.18 22.40 -17.82
C LEU A 78 -3.68 23.81 -18.18
N ILE A 79 -2.41 23.94 -18.58
CA ILE A 79 -1.85 25.24 -19.01
C ILE A 79 -2.59 25.76 -20.25
N THR A 80 -2.94 24.88 -21.20
CA THR A 80 -3.66 25.29 -22.41
C THR A 80 -5.15 25.61 -22.18
N LEU A 81 -5.72 25.33 -20.99
CA LEU A 81 -7.07 25.80 -20.63
C LEU A 81 -7.19 27.32 -20.55
N PHE A 82 -6.10 27.98 -20.15
CA PHE A 82 -6.04 29.43 -20.05
C PHE A 82 -6.03 30.10 -21.45
N LYS A 83 -5.69 29.35 -22.50
CA LYS A 83 -5.75 29.84 -23.90
C LYS A 83 -7.15 29.66 -24.47
N LYS A 84 -7.90 30.77 -24.66
CA LYS A 84 -9.31 30.79 -25.11
C LYS A 84 -9.59 29.86 -26.30
N GLN A 85 -8.71 29.85 -27.31
CA GLN A 85 -8.86 29.03 -28.52
C GLN A 85 -8.65 27.52 -28.31
N ARG A 86 -7.89 27.12 -27.29
CA ARG A 86 -7.60 25.70 -26.99
C ARG A 86 -8.45 25.15 -25.85
N ARG A 87 -9.05 26.01 -25.03
CA ARG A 87 -9.84 25.65 -23.83
C ARG A 87 -10.84 24.51 -24.07
N ASN A 88 -11.60 24.53 -25.15
CA ASN A 88 -12.59 23.48 -25.42
C ASN A 88 -11.93 22.11 -25.65
N ASN A 89 -10.92 22.08 -26.53
CA ASN A 89 -10.18 20.86 -26.85
C ASN A 89 -9.44 20.32 -25.62
N SER A 90 -8.77 21.19 -24.85
CA SER A 90 -8.03 20.80 -23.64
C SER A 90 -8.96 20.20 -22.58
N MET A 91 -10.15 20.79 -22.33
CA MET A 91 -11.14 20.18 -21.42
C MET A 91 -11.62 18.81 -21.88
N ILE A 92 -11.85 18.63 -23.18
CA ILE A 92 -12.25 17.33 -23.73
C ILE A 92 -11.13 16.31 -23.52
N LYS A 93 -9.87 16.68 -23.78
CA LYS A 93 -8.71 15.79 -23.58
C LYS A 93 -8.53 15.40 -22.11
N ILE A 94 -8.68 16.34 -21.19
CA ILE A 94 -8.65 16.06 -19.74
C ILE A 94 -9.77 15.09 -19.37
N LEU A 95 -11.02 15.33 -19.80
CA LEU A 95 -12.13 14.42 -19.51
C LEU A 95 -11.92 13.02 -20.10
N ILE A 96 -11.35 12.92 -21.31
CA ILE A 96 -11.00 11.62 -21.91
C ILE A 96 -9.96 10.89 -21.04
N ILE A 97 -8.88 11.59 -20.66
CA ILE A 97 -7.84 11.03 -19.79
C ILE A 97 -8.47 10.54 -18.48
N MET A 98 -9.30 11.35 -17.82
CA MET A 98 -10.00 10.97 -16.60
C MET A 98 -10.88 9.72 -16.79
N ASN A 99 -11.66 9.64 -17.87
CA ASN A 99 -12.51 8.48 -18.16
C ASN A 99 -11.69 7.21 -18.37
N VAL A 100 -10.59 7.29 -19.14
CA VAL A 100 -9.74 6.12 -19.43
C VAL A 100 -9.04 5.64 -18.15
N PHE A 101 -8.42 6.56 -17.41
CA PHE A 101 -7.71 6.19 -16.18
C PHE A 101 -8.64 5.70 -15.08
N TYR A 102 -9.81 6.34 -14.90
CA TYR A 102 -10.80 5.87 -13.93
C TYR A 102 -11.33 4.48 -14.27
N PHE A 103 -11.70 4.25 -15.55
CA PHE A 103 -12.16 2.93 -15.99
C PHE A 103 -11.11 1.84 -15.73
N ILE A 104 -9.87 2.07 -16.18
CA ILE A 104 -8.78 1.09 -16.01
C ILE A 104 -8.51 0.85 -14.53
N TYR A 105 -8.44 1.92 -13.72
CA TYR A 105 -8.26 1.79 -12.28
C TYR A 105 -9.36 0.94 -11.63
N GLN A 106 -10.63 1.17 -11.96
CA GLN A 106 -11.73 0.39 -11.38
C GLN A 106 -11.68 -1.08 -11.79
N VAL A 107 -11.37 -1.36 -13.06
CA VAL A 107 -11.28 -2.73 -13.58
C VAL A 107 -10.07 -3.47 -13.00
N PHE A 108 -8.93 -2.82 -12.84
CA PHE A 108 -7.68 -3.46 -12.40
C PHE A 108 -7.48 -3.44 -10.88
N TRP A 109 -8.14 -2.55 -10.13
CA TRP A 109 -7.88 -2.40 -8.70
C TRP A 109 -9.09 -1.96 -7.87
N GLY A 110 -9.81 -0.92 -8.29
CA GLY A 110 -10.85 -0.29 -7.47
C GLY A 110 -11.92 -1.25 -6.95
N MET A 111 -12.29 -2.26 -7.75
CA MET A 111 -13.27 -3.27 -7.33
C MET A 111 -12.77 -4.22 -6.23
N LEU A 112 -11.46 -4.32 -6.00
CA LEU A 112 -10.88 -5.18 -4.96
C LEU A 112 -11.08 -4.62 -3.53
N TYR A 113 -11.45 -3.35 -3.38
CA TYR A 113 -11.82 -2.78 -2.08
C TYR A 113 -13.13 -3.33 -1.52
N PHE A 114 -13.90 -4.05 -2.32
CA PHE A 114 -15.20 -4.62 -1.94
C PHE A 114 -15.16 -6.12 -1.65
N GLN A 115 -13.97 -6.74 -1.74
CA GLN A 115 -13.78 -8.14 -1.38
C GLN A 115 -14.16 -8.40 0.08
N THR A 116 -14.51 -9.64 0.40
CA THR A 116 -14.77 -10.07 1.79
C THR A 116 -13.58 -9.77 2.69
N PRO A 117 -13.75 -8.98 3.76
CA PRO A 117 -12.65 -8.62 4.66
C PRO A 117 -12.02 -9.83 5.37
N ILE A 118 -10.73 -9.77 5.66
CA ILE A 118 -9.97 -10.87 6.31
C ILE A 118 -10.55 -11.22 7.68
N ILE A 119 -11.03 -10.23 8.44
CA ILE A 119 -11.61 -10.48 9.78
C ILE A 119 -12.75 -11.50 9.75
N GLN A 120 -13.52 -11.55 8.66
CA GLN A 120 -14.62 -12.52 8.49
C GLN A 120 -14.11 -13.96 8.24
N LYS A 121 -12.83 -14.12 7.91
CA LYS A 121 -12.15 -15.41 7.71
C LYS A 121 -11.42 -15.91 8.95
N LEU A 122 -11.25 -15.07 9.97
CA LEU A 122 -10.63 -15.45 11.24
C LEU A 122 -11.63 -16.20 12.13
N SER A 123 -11.12 -17.03 13.02
CA SER A 123 -11.93 -17.83 13.94
C SER A 123 -12.65 -16.99 15.01
N SER A 124 -12.15 -15.79 15.28
CA SER A 124 -12.73 -14.84 16.24
C SER A 124 -12.83 -13.45 15.60
N GLN A 125 -13.80 -12.68 16.07
CA GLN A 125 -14.03 -11.29 15.71
C GLN A 125 -14.26 -10.48 16.99
N GLU A 126 -13.39 -10.73 17.98
CA GLU A 126 -13.43 -10.06 19.28
C GLU A 126 -12.91 -8.63 19.13
N GLU A 127 -13.52 -7.73 19.90
CA GLU A 127 -13.03 -6.37 20.04
C GLU A 127 -11.60 -6.36 20.64
N PRO A 128 -10.79 -5.37 20.27
CA PRO A 128 -9.40 -5.26 20.70
C PRO A 128 -9.25 -5.21 22.22
N ASN A 129 -8.47 -6.16 22.74
CA ASN A 129 -8.18 -6.22 24.17
C ASN A 129 -6.79 -5.66 24.48
N VAL A 130 -6.72 -4.55 25.21
CA VAL A 130 -5.44 -3.91 25.58
C VAL A 130 -4.55 -4.81 26.43
N ASN A 131 -5.10 -5.65 27.31
CA ASN A 131 -4.29 -6.60 28.08
C ASN A 131 -3.68 -7.68 27.17
N LYS A 132 -4.42 -8.14 26.15
CA LYS A 132 -3.90 -9.04 25.10
C LYS A 132 -2.78 -8.36 24.32
N ALA A 133 -2.98 -7.10 23.93
CA ALA A 133 -1.97 -6.30 23.23
C ALA A 133 -0.70 -6.09 24.07
N LYS A 134 -0.81 -5.80 25.37
CA LYS A 134 0.34 -5.67 26.28
C LYS A 134 1.16 -6.95 26.36
N LYS A 135 0.51 -8.12 26.48
CA LYS A 135 1.20 -9.42 26.48
C LYS A 135 1.96 -9.64 25.17
N LEU A 136 1.32 -9.40 24.02
CA LEU A 136 2.00 -9.50 22.72
C LEU A 136 3.14 -8.50 22.58
N ALA A 137 2.99 -7.26 23.06
CA ALA A 137 4.04 -6.27 23.00
C ALA A 137 5.31 -6.73 23.74
N LEU A 138 5.16 -7.42 24.87
CA LEU A 138 6.30 -8.01 25.59
C LEU A 138 6.92 -9.18 24.83
N ILE A 139 6.11 -10.04 24.21
CA ILE A 139 6.60 -11.13 23.35
C ILE A 139 7.39 -10.56 22.16
N TYR A 140 6.84 -9.55 21.48
CA TYR A 140 7.47 -8.91 20.33
C TYR A 140 8.71 -8.09 20.71
N LEU A 141 8.75 -7.50 21.91
CA LEU A 141 9.96 -6.89 22.44
C LEU A 141 11.09 -7.92 22.52
N GLU A 142 10.82 -9.10 23.07
CA GLU A 142 11.84 -10.15 23.20
C GLU A 142 12.25 -10.72 21.85
N LYS A 143 11.30 -11.00 20.95
CA LYS A 143 11.59 -11.39 19.56
C LYS A 143 12.51 -10.37 18.87
N CYS A 144 12.17 -9.08 18.94
CA CYS A 144 13.00 -8.02 18.38
C CYS A 144 14.41 -8.01 18.98
N ARG A 145 14.55 -8.19 20.30
CA ARG A 145 15.87 -8.23 20.97
C ARG A 145 16.71 -9.39 20.49
N GLN A 146 16.10 -10.53 20.22
CA GLN A 146 16.77 -11.73 19.71
C GLN A 146 17.13 -11.57 18.23
N THR A 147 16.15 -11.28 17.37
CA THR A 147 16.39 -11.17 15.92
C THR A 147 17.33 -10.02 15.58
N ARG A 148 17.33 -8.93 16.36
CA ARG A 148 18.27 -7.81 16.16
C ARG A 148 19.75 -8.20 16.32
N GLN A 149 20.05 -9.29 17.03
CA GLN A 149 21.42 -9.81 17.16
C GLN A 149 21.88 -10.56 15.89
N SER A 150 20.94 -11.00 15.07
CA SER A 150 21.18 -11.80 13.86
C SER A 150 21.19 -10.98 12.58
N VAL A 151 21.11 -9.65 12.67
CA VAL A 151 21.14 -8.73 11.53
C VAL A 151 22.38 -7.84 11.56
N HIS A 152 22.81 -7.39 10.40
CA HIS A 152 24.01 -6.58 10.25
C HIS A 152 23.78 -5.13 10.68
N GLU A 153 24.86 -4.46 11.08
CA GLU A 153 24.84 -3.06 11.44
C GLU A 153 26.00 -2.28 10.82
N ASP A 154 25.81 -0.99 10.64
CA ASP A 154 26.86 -0.07 10.19
C ASP A 154 27.85 0.27 11.32
N ASN A 155 28.81 1.16 11.03
CA ASN A 155 29.80 1.62 12.01
C ASN A 155 29.20 2.43 13.19
N LYS A 156 27.94 2.88 13.08
CA LYS A 156 27.18 3.53 14.16
C LYS A 156 26.31 2.52 14.91
N GLY A 157 26.37 1.25 14.55
CA GLY A 157 25.57 0.18 15.12
C GLY A 157 24.08 0.28 14.77
N ILE A 158 23.74 0.91 13.63
CA ILE A 158 22.38 0.99 13.10
C ILE A 158 22.17 -0.17 12.14
N PHE A 159 21.01 -0.82 12.21
CA PHE A 159 20.65 -1.92 11.32
C PHE A 159 20.80 -1.55 9.85
N ILE A 160 21.44 -2.43 9.08
CA ILE A 160 21.54 -2.32 7.62
C ILE A 160 21.08 -3.59 6.91
N ILE A 161 20.33 -3.42 5.82
CA ILE A 161 20.08 -4.46 4.83
C ILE A 161 21.38 -4.75 4.06
N THR A 162 21.71 -6.04 3.93
CA THR A 162 22.90 -6.50 3.20
C THR A 162 22.55 -7.09 1.84
N ASP A 163 21.40 -7.75 1.71
CA ASP A 163 20.95 -8.36 0.46
C ASP A 163 19.43 -8.20 0.30
N LEU A 164 19.04 -7.10 -0.35
CA LEU A 164 17.64 -6.83 -0.65
C LEU A 164 17.01 -7.86 -1.60
N THR A 165 17.81 -8.46 -2.50
CA THR A 165 17.29 -9.46 -3.44
C THR A 165 16.90 -10.73 -2.69
N SER A 166 17.69 -11.14 -1.69
CA SER A 166 17.37 -12.26 -0.80
C SER A 166 16.07 -12.01 -0.03
N ILE A 167 15.88 -10.80 0.51
CA ILE A 167 14.62 -10.41 1.18
C ILE A 167 13.44 -10.54 0.21
N GLN A 168 13.55 -9.98 -0.99
CA GLN A 168 12.46 -9.99 -1.97
C GLN A 168 12.11 -11.41 -2.43
N LYS A 169 13.10 -12.28 -2.64
CA LYS A 169 12.87 -13.69 -2.98
C LYS A 169 12.19 -14.44 -1.83
N GLU A 170 12.60 -14.16 -0.60
CA GLU A 170 11.96 -14.77 0.58
C GLU A 170 10.52 -14.28 0.75
N ILE A 171 10.22 -13.01 0.44
CA ILE A 171 8.84 -12.51 0.40
C ILE A 171 8.00 -13.33 -0.58
N LEU A 172 8.45 -13.53 -1.82
CA LEU A 172 7.74 -14.37 -2.80
C LEU A 172 7.54 -15.80 -2.27
N ASN A 173 8.56 -16.42 -1.71
CA ASN A 173 8.48 -17.76 -1.13
C ASN A 173 7.44 -17.83 0.01
N GLN A 174 7.35 -16.83 0.87
CA GLN A 174 6.38 -16.80 1.97
C GLN A 174 4.94 -16.55 1.49
N GLN A 175 4.75 -15.84 0.36
CA GLN A 175 3.43 -15.70 -0.25
C GLN A 175 2.78 -17.06 -0.60
N THR A 176 3.58 -18.07 -0.96
CA THR A 176 3.05 -19.42 -1.26
C THR A 176 2.66 -20.21 0.00
N LYS A 177 3.02 -19.71 1.18
CA LYS A 177 2.83 -20.38 2.48
C LYS A 177 1.77 -19.69 3.33
N LEU A 178 1.09 -18.67 2.81
CA LEU A 178 -0.01 -18.02 3.50
C LEU A 178 -1.08 -19.07 3.87
N PRO A 179 -1.66 -19.01 5.08
CA PRO A 179 -2.66 -19.98 5.49
C PRO A 179 -3.87 -19.96 4.55
N SER A 180 -4.28 -21.13 4.07
CA SER A 180 -5.35 -21.26 3.06
C SER A 180 -6.70 -20.74 3.52
N TYR A 181 -6.97 -20.74 4.83
CA TYR A 181 -8.20 -20.16 5.39
C TYR A 181 -8.20 -18.62 5.36
N ILE A 182 -7.02 -17.97 5.25
CA ILE A 182 -6.87 -16.51 5.15
C ILE A 182 -6.86 -16.10 3.67
N SER A 183 -6.08 -16.82 2.86
CA SER A 183 -5.84 -16.49 1.45
C SER A 183 -5.91 -17.73 0.56
N ASP A 184 -6.80 -17.67 -0.42
CA ASP A 184 -6.90 -18.58 -1.58
C ASP A 184 -6.27 -17.97 -2.85
N LYS A 185 -5.71 -16.76 -2.75
CA LYS A 185 -5.08 -16.02 -3.85
C LYS A 185 -3.80 -16.73 -4.32
N ARG A 186 -3.59 -16.81 -5.63
CA ARG A 186 -2.39 -17.44 -6.21
C ARG A 186 -1.19 -16.50 -6.14
N ALA A 187 -0.05 -17.01 -5.68
CA ALA A 187 1.22 -16.30 -5.70
C ALA A 187 1.94 -16.56 -7.04
N PRO A 188 2.11 -15.55 -7.92
CA PRO A 188 2.67 -15.78 -9.26
C PRO A 188 4.16 -16.16 -9.27
N GLN A 189 4.88 -15.93 -8.16
CA GLN A 189 6.33 -16.14 -8.03
C GLN A 189 7.16 -15.33 -9.06
N ILE A 190 6.65 -14.16 -9.44
CA ILE A 190 7.34 -13.22 -10.33
C ILE A 190 7.84 -12.05 -9.48
N LEU A 191 9.15 -11.78 -9.54
CA LEU A 191 9.74 -10.65 -8.84
C LEU A 191 9.45 -9.36 -9.60
N ASP A 192 8.48 -8.60 -9.11
CA ASP A 192 8.11 -7.29 -9.65
C ASP A 192 7.99 -6.24 -8.54
N ILE A 193 9.05 -6.19 -7.73
CA ILE A 193 9.21 -5.27 -6.60
C ILE A 193 10.34 -4.31 -6.92
N LYS A 194 10.07 -3.01 -6.99
CA LYS A 194 11.01 -2.03 -7.56
C LYS A 194 11.15 -0.77 -6.73
N PRO A 195 12.34 -0.16 -6.69
CA PRO A 195 12.47 1.17 -6.11
C PRO A 195 11.67 2.19 -6.94
N SER A 196 10.91 3.04 -6.27
CA SER A 196 10.21 4.14 -6.95
C SER A 196 11.20 5.19 -7.47
N LEU A 197 10.97 5.69 -8.68
CA LEU A 197 11.55 6.89 -9.25
C LEU A 197 11.20 8.14 -8.44
N PHE A 198 10.10 8.11 -7.68
CA PHE A 198 9.64 9.21 -6.83
C PHE A 198 10.21 9.20 -5.40
N LYS A 199 11.13 8.28 -5.07
CA LYS A 199 11.70 8.10 -3.72
C LYS A 199 12.05 9.40 -2.97
N ASN A 200 12.71 10.35 -3.65
CA ASN A 200 13.07 11.65 -3.05
C ASN A 200 11.85 12.46 -2.61
N VAL A 201 10.79 12.47 -3.44
CA VAL A 201 9.54 13.17 -3.13
C VAL A 201 8.80 12.42 -2.02
N MET A 202 8.73 11.09 -2.12
CA MET A 202 8.06 10.21 -1.16
C MET A 202 8.55 10.40 0.28
N ASN A 203 9.83 10.73 0.48
CA ASN A 203 10.35 11.04 1.81
C ASN A 203 9.53 12.11 2.54
N PHE A 204 8.98 13.09 1.80
CA PHE A 204 8.24 14.22 2.33
C PHE A 204 6.71 14.03 2.29
N THR A 205 6.21 12.88 1.84
CA THR A 205 4.76 12.65 1.71
C THR A 205 4.19 11.69 2.75
N GLY A 206 5.05 11.04 3.53
CA GLY A 206 4.66 9.96 4.44
C GLY A 206 4.35 8.63 3.75
N ILE A 207 4.41 8.56 2.42
CA ILE A 207 4.19 7.34 1.63
C ILE A 207 5.49 6.53 1.61
N LEU A 208 5.46 5.32 2.18
CA LEU A 208 6.64 4.45 2.26
C LEU A 208 6.80 3.58 1.01
N GLY A 209 5.69 3.22 0.39
CA GLY A 209 5.59 2.41 -0.80
C GLY A 209 4.19 2.56 -1.39
N TYR A 210 3.97 1.98 -2.56
CA TYR A 210 2.64 1.82 -3.12
C TYR A 210 2.63 0.72 -4.19
N TYR A 211 1.45 0.15 -4.43
CA TYR A 211 1.19 -0.73 -5.56
C TYR A 211 0.68 0.05 -6.77
N ASN A 212 1.23 -0.20 -7.95
CA ASN A 212 0.76 0.41 -9.18
C ASN A 212 -0.40 -0.40 -9.80
N PRO A 213 -1.63 0.12 -9.84
CA PRO A 213 -2.78 -0.60 -10.39
C PRO A 213 -2.72 -0.79 -11.91
N PHE A 214 -1.86 -0.06 -12.63
CA PHE A 214 -1.73 -0.14 -14.08
C PHE A 214 -0.66 -1.14 -14.54
N THR A 215 0.37 -1.37 -13.71
CA THR A 215 1.51 -2.24 -14.06
C THR A 215 1.68 -3.43 -13.12
N ALA A 216 0.91 -3.51 -12.04
CA ALA A 216 1.03 -4.52 -10.98
C ALA A 216 2.41 -4.56 -10.28
N GLU A 217 3.20 -3.50 -10.40
CA GLU A 217 4.47 -3.34 -9.71
C GLU A 217 4.25 -2.99 -8.23
N ALA A 218 4.98 -3.63 -7.32
CA ALA A 218 5.09 -3.18 -5.93
C ALA A 218 6.27 -2.19 -5.84
N GLN A 219 5.98 -0.91 -5.61
CA GLN A 219 7.01 0.12 -5.51
C GLN A 219 7.29 0.47 -4.06
N TYR A 220 8.56 0.60 -3.71
CA TYR A 220 8.96 1.06 -2.38
C TYR A 220 9.92 2.25 -2.48
N ASN A 221 9.93 3.07 -1.44
CA ASN A 221 10.90 4.13 -1.29
C ASN A 221 12.24 3.53 -0.80
N SER A 222 13.25 3.57 -1.67
CA SER A 222 14.59 3.02 -1.39
C SER A 222 15.46 3.90 -0.50
N GLU A 223 14.99 5.09 -0.11
CA GLU A 223 15.71 6.01 0.79
C GLU A 223 15.23 5.91 2.24
N LEU A 224 14.25 5.05 2.52
CA LEU A 224 13.77 4.80 3.87
C LEU A 224 14.87 4.24 4.78
N PRO A 225 14.76 4.43 6.10
CA PRO A 225 15.53 3.66 7.07
C PRO A 225 15.46 2.16 6.77
N HIS A 226 16.60 1.46 6.91
CA HIS A 226 16.69 0.04 6.57
C HIS A 226 15.73 -0.82 7.43
N THR A 227 15.32 -0.34 8.61
CA THR A 227 14.26 -0.96 9.43
C THR A 227 12.88 -0.95 8.78
N PHE A 228 12.59 -0.05 7.83
CA PHE A 228 11.28 0.06 7.17
C PHE A 228 11.18 -0.71 5.86
N ILE A 229 12.28 -0.75 5.09
CA ILE A 229 12.28 -1.29 3.72
C ILE A 229 11.75 -2.73 3.65
N PRO A 230 12.18 -3.71 4.48
CA PRO A 230 11.76 -5.10 4.32
C PRO A 230 10.26 -5.28 4.58
N PHE A 231 9.72 -4.74 5.68
CA PHE A 231 8.29 -4.82 5.96
C PHE A 231 7.45 -4.05 4.93
N THR A 232 7.88 -2.83 4.54
CA THR A 232 7.20 -2.06 3.47
C THR A 232 7.15 -2.89 2.18
N THR A 233 8.24 -3.55 1.83
CA THR A 233 8.28 -4.42 0.65
C THR A 233 7.30 -5.59 0.75
N ALA A 234 7.18 -6.21 1.93
CA ALA A 234 6.22 -7.28 2.17
C ALA A 234 4.76 -6.78 2.10
N HIS A 235 4.48 -5.60 2.65
CA HIS A 235 3.19 -4.90 2.55
C HIS A 235 2.81 -4.64 1.09
N GLU A 236 3.68 -4.01 0.30
CA GLU A 236 3.38 -3.73 -1.11
C GLU A 236 3.22 -5.02 -1.94
N SER A 237 3.98 -6.07 -1.60
CA SER A 237 3.78 -7.39 -2.22
C SER A 237 2.42 -8.01 -1.88
N SER A 238 1.81 -7.65 -0.75
CA SER A 238 0.47 -8.10 -0.37
C SER A 238 -0.59 -7.45 -1.25
N HIS A 239 -0.39 -6.19 -1.64
CA HIS A 239 -1.21 -5.56 -2.67
C HIS A 239 -1.08 -6.26 -4.03
N GLN A 240 0.13 -6.71 -4.42
CA GLN A 240 0.30 -7.53 -5.64
C GLN A 240 -0.49 -8.83 -5.61
N LEU A 241 -0.69 -9.43 -4.43
CA LEU A 241 -1.56 -10.60 -4.30
C LEU A 241 -3.03 -10.25 -4.52
N GLY A 242 -3.45 -9.02 -4.26
CA GLY A 242 -4.82 -8.51 -4.46
C GLY A 242 -5.54 -8.12 -3.17
N PHE A 243 -4.81 -7.92 -2.08
CA PHE A 243 -5.34 -7.35 -0.83
C PHE A 243 -5.34 -5.83 -0.94
N ALA A 244 -6.47 -5.22 -1.28
CA ALA A 244 -6.51 -3.78 -1.56
C ALA A 244 -6.53 -2.90 -0.31
N ARG A 245 -7.05 -3.39 0.82
CA ARG A 245 -7.13 -2.60 2.05
C ARG A 245 -5.76 -2.54 2.73
N GLU A 246 -5.29 -1.33 3.03
CA GLU A 246 -3.99 -1.09 3.69
C GLU A 246 -3.78 -1.94 4.95
N GLN A 247 -4.79 -2.06 5.80
CA GLN A 247 -4.65 -2.79 7.06
C GLN A 247 -4.65 -4.31 6.88
N GLU A 248 -5.29 -4.81 5.81
CA GLU A 248 -5.19 -6.22 5.39
C GLU A 248 -3.84 -6.49 4.75
N ALA A 249 -3.31 -5.56 3.95
CA ALA A 249 -1.96 -5.64 3.40
C ALA A 249 -0.89 -5.62 4.50
N ASN A 250 -1.06 -4.81 5.56
CA ASN A 250 -0.22 -4.85 6.76
C ASN A 250 -0.28 -6.24 7.42
N PHE A 251 -1.48 -6.83 7.54
CA PHE A 251 -1.65 -8.15 8.15
C PHE A 251 -1.04 -9.27 7.32
N VAL A 252 -1.20 -9.25 6.01
CA VAL A 252 -0.59 -10.23 5.11
C VAL A 252 0.93 -10.05 5.05
N GLY A 253 1.43 -8.81 5.03
CA GLY A 253 2.85 -8.48 5.15
C GLY A 253 3.44 -8.96 6.48
N TYR A 254 2.66 -8.88 7.57
CA TYR A 254 3.00 -9.46 8.86
C TYR A 254 3.16 -10.99 8.78
N LEU A 255 2.18 -11.71 8.20
CA LEU A 255 2.25 -13.16 8.03
C LEU A 255 3.45 -13.58 7.16
N ILE A 256 3.73 -12.84 6.09
CA ILE A 256 4.90 -13.05 5.22
C ILE A 256 6.20 -12.92 6.03
N GLY A 257 6.33 -11.87 6.84
CA GLY A 257 7.57 -11.58 7.52
C GLY A 257 7.81 -12.38 8.80
N ILE A 258 6.78 -12.67 9.59
CA ILE A 258 6.94 -13.34 10.89
C ILE A 258 7.38 -14.81 10.74
N HIS A 259 6.98 -15.45 9.64
CA HIS A 259 7.37 -16.81 9.28
C HIS A 259 8.60 -16.88 8.36
N SER A 260 9.24 -15.73 8.11
CA SER A 260 10.40 -15.65 7.23
C SER A 260 11.62 -16.38 7.79
N GLY A 261 12.39 -17.01 6.91
CA GLY A 261 13.75 -17.49 7.20
C GLY A 261 14.82 -16.39 7.12
N ASN A 262 14.51 -15.24 6.52
CA ASN A 262 15.44 -14.12 6.39
C ASN A 262 15.39 -13.25 7.67
N PRO A 263 16.53 -13.06 8.39
CA PRO A 263 16.54 -12.35 9.67
C PRO A 263 16.27 -10.84 9.51
N GLU A 264 16.65 -10.23 8.39
CA GLU A 264 16.43 -8.81 8.11
C GLU A 264 14.94 -8.51 7.91
N LEU A 265 14.24 -9.36 7.15
CA LEU A 265 12.78 -9.29 6.99
C LEU A 265 12.07 -9.54 8.31
N LYS A 266 12.44 -10.61 9.03
CA LYS A 266 11.83 -10.96 10.31
C LYS A 266 11.97 -9.82 11.34
N TYR A 267 13.16 -9.24 11.47
CA TYR A 267 13.39 -8.13 12.40
C TYR A 267 12.54 -6.90 12.05
N SER A 268 12.51 -6.51 10.78
CA SER A 268 11.69 -5.38 10.31
C SER A 268 10.21 -5.59 10.60
N THR A 269 9.69 -6.81 10.36
CA THR A 269 8.29 -7.17 10.66
C THR A 269 7.99 -7.20 12.15
N GLU A 270 8.85 -7.81 12.97
CA GLU A 270 8.69 -7.83 14.43
C GLU A 270 8.70 -6.42 15.02
N LEU A 271 9.60 -5.56 14.53
CA LEU A 271 9.70 -4.17 14.96
C LEU A 271 8.48 -3.34 14.52
N PHE A 272 7.97 -3.55 13.30
CA PHE A 272 6.71 -2.96 12.86
C PHE A 272 5.56 -3.37 13.78
N THR A 273 5.40 -4.67 14.02
CA THR A 273 4.34 -5.22 14.89
C THR A 273 4.42 -4.65 16.30
N LEU A 274 5.62 -4.62 16.90
CA LEU A 274 5.84 -4.02 18.21
C LEU A 274 5.42 -2.55 18.24
N LYS A 275 5.83 -1.76 17.24
CA LYS A 275 5.48 -0.33 17.16
C LYS A 275 3.98 -0.11 16.99
N SER A 276 3.31 -0.96 16.21
CA SER A 276 1.87 -0.91 16.01
C SER A 276 1.11 -1.23 17.30
N LEU A 277 1.51 -2.27 18.04
CA LEU A 277 0.96 -2.60 19.36
C LEU A 277 1.18 -1.46 20.36
N LEU A 278 2.38 -0.90 20.42
CA LEU A 278 2.69 0.22 21.32
C LEU A 278 1.89 1.48 20.98
N ARG A 279 1.61 1.75 19.70
CA ARG A 279 0.75 2.87 19.30
C ARG A 279 -0.68 2.69 19.78
N PHE A 280 -1.23 1.48 19.63
CA PHE A 280 -2.55 1.16 20.16
C PHE A 280 -2.61 1.32 21.69
N ILE A 281 -1.64 0.77 22.41
CA ILE A 281 -1.60 0.82 23.87
C ILE A 281 -1.40 2.26 24.39
N ALA A 282 -0.75 3.14 23.62
CA ALA A 282 -0.43 4.50 24.06
C ALA A 282 -1.65 5.37 24.39
N GLU A 283 -2.81 5.08 23.80
CA GLU A 283 -4.06 5.80 24.08
C GLU A 283 -4.57 5.52 25.50
N GLU A 284 -4.38 4.31 26.00
CA GLU A 284 -4.89 3.88 27.32
C GLU A 284 -3.80 3.81 28.41
N ASP A 285 -2.57 3.41 28.06
CA ASP A 285 -1.47 3.21 29.01
C ASP A 285 -0.12 3.68 28.43
N PRO A 286 0.13 5.01 28.39
CA PRO A 286 1.39 5.56 27.91
C PRO A 286 2.60 5.21 28.79
N GLU A 287 2.40 4.94 30.08
CA GLU A 287 3.50 4.54 30.99
C GLU A 287 3.99 3.12 30.69
N PHE A 288 3.09 2.18 30.34
CA PHE A 288 3.50 0.87 29.81
C PHE A 288 4.36 1.04 28.55
N VAL A 289 3.96 1.90 27.62
CA VAL A 289 4.72 2.15 26.38
C VAL A 289 6.10 2.72 26.70
N LYS A 290 6.18 3.70 27.59
CA LYS A 290 7.46 4.27 28.06
C LYS A 290 8.36 3.21 28.69
N ASN A 291 7.79 2.31 29.50
CA ASN A 291 8.51 1.20 30.10
C ASN A 291 9.06 0.23 29.04
N VAL A 292 8.25 -0.16 28.04
CA VAL A 292 8.71 -1.02 26.94
C VAL A 292 9.84 -0.36 26.14
N LEU A 293 9.69 0.93 25.80
CA LEU A 293 10.73 1.69 25.08
C LEU A 293 12.02 1.81 25.90
N HIS A 294 11.94 1.91 27.23
CA HIS A 294 13.11 1.89 28.10
C HIS A 294 13.86 0.56 28.02
N HIS A 295 13.14 -0.56 27.88
CA HIS A 295 13.68 -1.92 27.78
C HIS A 295 14.12 -2.33 26.36
N TYR A 296 14.05 -1.44 25.37
CA TYR A 296 14.70 -1.67 24.08
C TYR A 296 16.21 -1.91 24.27
N SER A 297 16.77 -2.86 23.50
CA SER A 297 18.22 -3.06 23.48
C SER A 297 18.95 -1.78 23.01
N PRO A 298 20.24 -1.60 23.35
CA PRO A 298 21.00 -0.46 22.85
C PRO A 298 20.96 -0.32 21.32
N ALA A 299 21.01 -1.44 20.59
CA ALA A 299 20.89 -1.47 19.14
C ALA A 299 19.52 -0.98 18.64
N MET A 300 18.43 -1.49 19.23
CA MET A 300 17.07 -1.04 18.89
C MET A 300 16.86 0.45 19.20
N LYS A 301 17.49 0.98 20.26
CA LYS A 301 17.43 2.42 20.58
C LYS A 301 18.11 3.26 19.49
N ARG A 302 19.24 2.80 18.94
CA ARG A 302 19.93 3.47 17.81
C ARG A 302 19.09 3.43 16.54
N ASP A 303 18.52 2.28 16.22
CA ASP A 303 17.61 2.12 15.08
C ASP A 303 16.42 3.09 15.19
N ARG A 304 15.78 3.12 16.35
CA ARG A 304 14.67 4.05 16.64
C ARG A 304 15.07 5.52 16.57
N ALA A 305 16.26 5.88 17.07
CA ALA A 305 16.76 7.24 16.99
C ALA A 305 17.00 7.65 15.53
N TYR A 306 17.53 6.73 14.71
CA TYR A 306 17.72 6.96 13.29
C TYR A 306 16.39 7.16 12.55
N GLU A 307 15.39 6.30 12.79
CA GLU A 307 14.04 6.46 12.24
C GLU A 307 13.43 7.81 12.59
N LYS A 308 13.48 8.21 13.87
CA LYS A 308 12.98 9.52 14.31
C LYS A 308 13.69 10.67 13.61
N SER A 309 15.02 10.58 13.48
CA SER A 309 15.80 11.61 12.78
C SER A 309 15.43 11.70 11.31
N PHE A 310 15.16 10.56 10.66
CA PHE A 310 14.72 10.51 9.27
C PHE A 310 13.36 11.18 9.11
N ILE A 311 12.38 10.80 9.94
CA ILE A 311 11.04 11.38 9.90
C ILE A 311 11.11 12.90 10.15
N PHE A 312 11.83 13.32 11.20
CA PHE A 312 11.97 14.75 11.53
C PHE A 312 12.57 15.58 10.39
N ARG A 313 13.56 15.05 9.64
CA ARG A 313 14.15 15.75 8.50
C ARG A 313 13.21 15.92 7.31
N HIS A 314 12.15 15.11 7.22
CA HIS A 314 11.24 15.11 6.08
C HIS A 314 9.79 15.48 6.44
N GLN A 315 9.53 15.90 7.69
CA GLN A 315 8.26 16.48 8.08
C GLN A 315 8.06 17.85 7.42
N GLY A 316 6.83 18.13 7.02
CA GLY A 316 6.45 19.43 6.46
C GLY A 316 5.06 19.40 5.84
N TRP A 317 4.68 20.51 5.20
CA TRP A 317 3.34 20.70 4.63
C TRP A 317 2.95 19.66 3.56
N LEU A 318 3.95 19.05 2.89
CA LEU A 318 3.71 17.98 1.91
C LEU A 318 3.17 16.71 2.59
N ASP A 319 3.68 16.36 3.77
CA ASP A 319 3.24 15.19 4.53
C ASP A 319 1.76 15.35 4.92
N ASP A 320 1.39 16.53 5.43
CA ASP A 320 0.01 16.86 5.77
C ASP A 320 -0.92 16.82 4.55
N PHE A 321 -0.48 17.39 3.42
CA PHE A 321 -1.26 17.39 2.18
C PHE A 321 -1.47 15.97 1.65
N PHE A 322 -0.41 15.16 1.57
CA PHE A 322 -0.51 13.79 1.08
C PHE A 322 -1.29 12.91 2.05
N GLY A 323 -1.11 13.05 3.37
CA GLY A 323 -1.92 12.40 4.39
C GLY A 323 -3.42 12.70 4.22
N PHE A 324 -3.79 13.96 3.98
CA PHE A 324 -5.16 14.35 3.68
C PHE A 324 -5.69 13.71 2.39
N THR A 325 -4.93 13.77 1.29
CA THR A 325 -5.36 13.20 0.01
C THR A 325 -5.49 11.68 0.05
N ASN A 326 -4.60 10.98 0.76
CA ASN A 326 -4.69 9.54 0.98
C ASN A 326 -5.93 9.18 1.79
N ASN A 327 -6.23 9.94 2.85
CA ASN A 327 -7.46 9.76 3.61
C ASN A 327 -8.72 9.94 2.75
N LEU A 328 -8.74 10.95 1.87
CA LEU A 328 -9.83 11.13 0.91
C LEU A 328 -9.92 9.98 -0.10
N PHE A 329 -8.78 9.50 -0.61
CA PHE A 329 -8.72 8.37 -1.53
C PHE A 329 -9.31 7.11 -0.91
N LEU A 330 -8.89 6.75 0.30
CA LEU A 330 -9.42 5.60 1.04
C LEU A 330 -10.93 5.72 1.26
N LYS A 331 -11.41 6.89 1.72
CA LYS A 331 -12.84 7.17 1.91
C LYS A 331 -13.64 7.09 0.61
N SER A 332 -13.08 7.57 -0.50
CA SER A 332 -13.71 7.46 -1.82
C SER A 332 -13.88 6.01 -2.29
N ASN A 333 -13.01 5.11 -1.83
CA ASN A 333 -13.10 3.67 -2.01
C ASN A 333 -13.89 2.98 -0.87
N GLN A 334 -14.70 3.72 -0.10
CA GLN A 334 -15.53 3.21 0.99
C GLN A 334 -14.74 2.49 2.12
N GLN A 335 -13.52 2.95 2.39
CA GLN A 335 -12.71 2.50 3.53
C GLN A 335 -12.73 3.55 4.66
N GLU A 336 -12.45 3.13 5.89
CA GLU A 336 -12.55 4.00 7.09
C GLU A 336 -11.58 5.19 7.10
N GLY A 337 -10.55 5.18 6.22
CA GLY A 337 -9.57 6.25 6.11
C GLY A 337 -8.46 6.14 7.16
N SER A 338 -7.84 7.26 7.54
CA SER A 338 -6.85 7.30 8.63
C SER A 338 -7.55 7.26 9.99
N VAL A 339 -7.55 6.10 10.66
CA VAL A 339 -8.14 5.90 12.00
C VAL A 339 -7.05 5.94 13.08
N THR A 340 -7.36 6.47 14.26
CA THR A 340 -6.43 6.59 15.41
C THR A 340 -5.94 5.21 15.90
N TYR A 341 -6.86 4.25 15.89
CA TYR A 341 -6.60 2.83 16.09
C TYR A 341 -6.74 2.05 14.76
N SER A 342 -5.92 1.02 14.55
CA SER A 342 -5.71 0.39 13.25
C SER A 342 -6.40 -0.98 13.16
N TYR A 343 -7.22 -1.20 12.12
CA TYR A 343 -7.82 -2.51 11.78
C TYR A 343 -6.78 -3.65 11.67
N PHE A 344 -5.50 -3.34 11.45
CA PHE A 344 -4.43 -4.35 11.52
C PHE A 344 -4.31 -4.95 12.92
N ILE A 345 -4.50 -4.17 13.99
CA ILE A 345 -4.46 -4.68 15.36
C ILE A 345 -5.67 -5.58 15.63
N ASP A 346 -6.84 -5.33 15.04
CA ASP A 346 -8.00 -6.24 15.14
C ASP A 346 -7.64 -7.61 14.57
N LEU A 347 -7.07 -7.61 13.37
CA LEU A 347 -6.62 -8.82 12.69
C LEU A 347 -5.53 -9.54 13.49
N LEU A 348 -4.52 -8.80 13.96
CA LEU A 348 -3.42 -9.34 14.74
C LEU A 348 -3.90 -9.96 16.05
N LEU A 349 -4.74 -9.26 16.81
CA LEU A 349 -5.25 -9.73 18.09
C LEU A 349 -6.21 -10.91 17.92
N ASN A 350 -6.99 -10.98 16.83
CA ASN A 350 -7.83 -12.15 16.56
C ASN A 350 -7.04 -13.35 16.01
N TYR A 351 -5.90 -13.12 15.36
CA TYR A 351 -5.04 -14.16 14.83
C TYR A 351 -4.13 -14.80 15.90
N GLU A 352 -3.46 -13.98 16.72
CA GLU A 352 -2.49 -14.46 17.70
C GLU A 352 -3.17 -15.18 18.87
N LYS A 353 -2.73 -16.41 19.13
CA LYS A 353 -3.07 -17.19 20.33
C LYS A 353 -2.00 -16.91 21.38
N ILE A 354 -2.41 -16.38 22.54
CA ILE A 354 -1.52 -16.10 23.69
C ILE A 354 -1.59 -17.23 24.68
#